data_AF-A0A4Q3JB15-F1
#
_entry.id   AF-A0A4Q3JB15-F1
#
_cell.length_a   1.000
_cell.length_b   1.000
_cell.length_c   1.000
_cell.angle_alpha   90.00
_cell.angle_beta   90.00
_cell.angle_gamma   90.00
#
_symmetry.space_group_name_H-M   'P 1'
#
loop_
_entity.id
_entity.type
_entity.pdbx_description
1 polymer ?
#
loop_
_entity_poly.entity_id
_entity_poly.type
_entity_poly.pdbx_seq_one_letter_code
_entity_poly.pdbx_strand_id
1 'polypeptide(L)' 'LVVASVLMSMGMMMLPPVVISLPFKLIFFVLVDGWHLVAGSLVRSFVSG' A
#
# COMPACT_ATOMS: atom_id res chain seq x y z
N LEU A 1 -8.87 -0.49 3.30
CA LEU A 1 -10.13 -1.15 3.67
C LEU A 1 -9.93 -2.65 3.91
N VAL A 2 -9.42 -3.42 2.94
CA VAL A 2 -9.21 -4.89 3.07
C VAL A 2 -8.31 -5.31 4.26
N VAL A 3 -7.15 -4.68 4.45
CA VAL A 3 -6.26 -5.05 5.59
C VAL A 3 -6.81 -4.55 6.92
N ALA A 4 -7.52 -3.41 6.91
CA ALA A 4 -8.15 -2.87 8.10
C ALA A 4 -9.31 -3.75 8.58
N SER A 5 -10.11 -4.32 7.67
CA SER A 5 -11.20 -5.24 8.02
C SER A 5 -10.69 -6.58 8.56
N VAL A 6 -9.56 -7.10 8.07
CA VAL A 6 -8.95 -8.34 8.59
C VAL A 6 -8.42 -8.14 10.01
N LEU A 7 -7.77 -7.02 10.30
CA LEU A 7 -7.28 -6.75 11.66
C LEU A 7 -8.43 -6.44 12.64
N MET A 8 -9.48 -5.77 12.17
CA MET A 8 -10.71 -5.56 12.94
C MET A 8 -11.40 -6.89 13.28
N SER A 9 -11.28 -7.91 12.41
CA SER A 9 -11.78 -9.28 12.65
C SER A 9 -10.94 -10.08 13.66
N MET A 10 -9.69 -9.69 13.93
CA MET A 10 -8.80 -10.35 14.91
C MET A 10 -8.99 -9.82 16.35
N GLY A 11 -9.94 -8.93 16.60
CA GLY A 11 -10.28 -8.47 17.96
C GLY A 11 -9.24 -7.56 18.63
N MET A 12 -8.22 -7.11 17.90
CA MET A 12 -7.13 -6.28 18.44
C MET A 12 -7.32 -4.81 18.09
N MET A 13 -8.09 -4.09 18.92
CA MET A 13 -8.28 -2.63 18.79
C MET A 13 -7.10 -1.80 19.33
N MET A 14 -6.08 -2.43 19.93
CA MET A 14 -5.05 -1.72 20.70
C MET A 14 -3.60 -2.12 20.42
N LEU A 15 -3.35 -3.02 19.46
CA LEU A 15 -2.03 -3.08 18.80
C LEU A 15 -2.16 -2.30 17.50
N PRO A 16 -1.26 -1.33 17.19
CA PRO A 16 -1.45 -0.48 16.03
C PRO A 16 -1.55 -1.33 14.76
N PRO A 17 -2.71 -1.31 14.05
CA PRO A 17 -2.92 -1.98 12.76
C PRO A 17 -1.80 -1.71 11.74
N VAL A 18 -1.17 -0.56 11.94
CA VAL A 18 -0.15 0.04 11.10
C VAL A 18 1.11 -0.82 11.05
N VAL A 19 1.55 -1.44 12.15
CA VAL A 19 2.80 -2.22 12.18
C VAL A 19 2.70 -3.49 11.33
N ILE A 20 1.50 -4.08 11.23
CA ILE A 20 1.25 -5.27 10.41
C ILE A 20 0.93 -4.89 8.94
N SER A 21 0.22 -3.77 8.73
CA SER A 21 -0.19 -3.36 7.38
C SER A 21 0.94 -2.71 6.56
N LEU A 22 1.92 -2.08 7.20
CA LEU A 22 3.07 -1.46 6.53
C LEU A 22 3.95 -2.47 5.77
N PRO A 23 4.48 -3.55 6.38
CA PRO A 23 5.32 -4.50 5.66
C PRO A 23 4.54 -5.20 4.54
N PHE A 24 3.28 -5.55 4.77
CA PHE A 24 2.44 -6.20 3.76
C PHE A 24 2.16 -5.29 2.55
N LYS A 25 1.86 -4.01 2.79
CA LYS A 25 1.66 -3.03 1.71
C LYS A 25 2.94 -2.78 0.92
N LEU A 26 4.10 -2.72 1.57
CA LEU A 26 5.39 -2.53 0.88
C LEU A 26 5.74 -3.73 0.00
N ILE A 27 5.55 -4.95 0.50
CA ILE A 27 5.75 -6.17 -0.28
C ILE A 27 4.80 -6.19 -1.49
N PHE A 28 3.51 -5.91 -1.28
CA PHE A 28 2.53 -5.83 -2.36
C PHE A 28 2.87 -4.73 -3.38
N PHE A 29 3.35 -3.57 -2.93
CA PHE A 29 3.77 -2.47 -3.80
C PHE A 29 4.96 -2.85 -4.69
N VAL A 30 5.92 -3.61 -4.15
CA VAL A 30 7.04 -4.14 -4.93
C VAL A 30 6.59 -5.24 -5.89
N LEU A 31 5.71 -6.15 -5.46
CA LEU A 31 5.19 -7.25 -6.28
C LEU A 31 4.39 -6.79 -7.51
N VAL A 32 3.72 -5.65 -7.43
CA VAL A 32 2.92 -5.08 -8.53
C VAL A 32 3.76 -4.11 -9.39
N ASP A 33 5.09 -4.10 -9.24
CA ASP A 33 5.99 -3.15 -9.90
C ASP A 33 5.54 -1.68 -9.70
N GLY A 34 5.08 -1.36 -8.50
CA GLY A 34 4.48 -0.06 -8.17
C GLY A 34 5.39 1.13 -8.46
N TRP A 35 6.72 0.96 -8.34
CA TRP A 35 7.71 1.98 -8.70
C TRP A 35 7.66 2.34 -10.19
N HIS A 36 7.46 1.36 -11.07
CA HIS A 36 7.38 1.59 -12.52
C HIS A 36 6.09 2.32 -12.90
N LEU A 37 4.98 1.99 -12.24
CA LEU A 37 3.69 2.66 -12.43
C LEU A 37 3.72 4.11 -11.91
N VAL A 38 4.36 4.36 -10.77
CA VAL A 38 4.52 5.70 -10.19
C VAL A 38 5.47 6.54 -11.06
N ALA A 39 6.63 6.02 -11.43
CA ALA A 39 7.56 6.73 -12.31
C ALA A 39 6.94 7.01 -13.69
N GLY A 40 6.25 6.02 -14.28
CA GLY A 40 5.57 6.18 -15.57
C GLY A 40 4.42 7.19 -15.53
N SER A 41 3.64 7.22 -14.45
CA SER A 41 2.56 8.21 -14.29
C SER A 41 3.12 9.62 -14.05
N LEU A 42 4.22 9.76 -13.30
CA LEU A 42 4.92 11.02 -13.14
C LEU A 42 5.48 11.54 -14.46
N VAL A 43 6.23 10.71 -15.20
CA VAL A 43 6.79 11.10 -16.51
C VAL A 43 5.68 11.48 -17.49
N ARG A 44 4.57 10.73 -17.55
CA ARG A 44 3.40 11.12 -18.36
C ARG A 44 2.82 12.46 -17.92
N SER A 45 2.72 12.72 -16.63
CA SER A 45 2.21 13.99 -16.11
C SER A 45 3.10 15.18 -16.47
N PHE A 46 4.42 14.98 -16.52
CA PHE A 46 5.36 16.04 -16.91
C PHE A 46 5.46 16.24 -18.43
N VAL A 47 5.27 15.18 -19.22
CA VAL A 47 5.32 15.26 -20.70
C VAL A 47 3.99 15.71 -21.31
N SER A 48 2.87 15.46 -20.63
CA SER A 48 1.53 15.89 -21.06
C SER A 48 1.12 17.27 -20.51
N GLY A 49 2.03 17.95 -19.78
CA GLY A 49 1.84 19.30 -19.25
C GLY A 49 2.46 20.37 -20.13
#